data_AF-A0A1W9LQC1-F1
#
_entry.id   AF-A0A1W9LQC1-F1
#
_cell.length_a   1.000
_cell.length_b   1.000
_cell.length_c   1.000
_cell.angle_alpha   90.00
_cell.angle_beta   90.00
_cell.angle_gamma   90.00
#
_symmetry.space_group_name_H-M   'P 1'
#
loop_
_entity.id
_entity.type
_entity.pdbx_description
1 polymer ?
#
loop_
_entity_poly.entity_id
_entity_poly.type
_entity_poly.pdbx_seq_one_letter_code
_entity_poly.pdbx_strand_id
1 'polypeptide(L)'
;MRRIIFAVIVMLLISASFANAAGGKSGVSPQVISLPRGPASIEGLGESFEPQLNTGTAAYSIPLNLPKIRGTSPGLVLEYNSGYGNGAIGMGWRLNIPFIQRQTDKGLPLYNDADTFIESGGEELVSVDSQGTYRCKNESSFIEYRKLAHGRLG
;
A
#
# COMPACT_ATOMS: atom_id res chain seq x y z
N MET A 1 22.26 -9.30 68.44
CA MET A 1 22.19 -9.78 67.03
C MET A 1 20.78 -9.75 66.42
N ARG A 2 19.71 -10.13 67.14
CA ARG A 2 18.31 -10.15 66.61
C ARG A 2 17.74 -8.78 66.16
N ARG A 3 18.18 -7.65 66.74
CA ARG A 3 17.71 -6.30 66.38
C ARG A 3 18.27 -5.78 65.04
N ILE A 4 19.48 -6.20 64.66
CA ILE A 4 20.14 -5.76 63.42
C ILE A 4 19.54 -6.47 62.21
N ILE A 5 19.25 -7.78 62.35
CA ILE A 5 18.60 -8.57 61.31
C ILE A 5 17.20 -8.03 60.99
N PHE A 6 16.45 -7.60 62.01
CA PHE A 6 15.13 -6.99 61.82
C PHE A 6 15.20 -5.65 61.07
N ALA A 7 16.19 -4.80 61.39
CA ALA A 7 16.39 -3.51 60.71
C ALA A 7 16.78 -3.68 59.23
N VAL A 8 17.62 -4.68 58.92
CA VAL A 8 18.02 -4.98 57.53
C VAL A 8 16.85 -5.50 56.71
N ILE A 9 15.99 -6.36 57.28
CA ILE A 9 14.79 -6.87 56.59
C ILE A 9 13.78 -5.74 56.34
N VAL A 10 13.58 -4.83 57.30
CA VAL A 10 12.70 -3.67 57.12
C VAL A 10 13.25 -2.73 56.04
N MET A 11 14.56 -2.51 55.99
CA MET A 11 15.19 -1.66 54.97
C MET A 11 15.10 -2.29 53.55
N LEU A 12 15.17 -3.62 53.45
CA LEU A 12 15.04 -4.37 52.20
C LEU A 12 13.59 -4.46 51.69
N LEU A 13 12.60 -4.36 52.59
CA LEU A 13 11.18 -4.30 52.24
C LEU A 13 10.74 -2.90 51.78
N ILE A 14 11.40 -1.83 52.25
CA ILE A 14 11.09 -0.45 51.85
C ILE A 14 11.65 -0.11 50.46
N SER A 15 12.79 -0.69 50.06
CA SER A 15 13.38 -0.46 48.73
C SER A 15 12.59 -1.13 47.59
N ALA A 16 11.82 -2.18 47.86
CA ALA A 16 10.99 -2.87 46.88
C ALA A 16 9.70 -2.11 46.49
N SER A 17 9.40 -0.98 47.15
CA SER A 17 8.16 -0.21 46.92
C SER A 17 8.34 1.05 46.07
N PHE A 18 9.55 1.36 45.57
CA PHE A 18 9.82 2.54 44.73
C PHE A 18 10.20 2.17 43.29
N ALA A 19 9.43 1.29 42.66
CA ALA A 19 9.53 1.06 41.23
C ALA A 19 8.17 0.64 40.65
N ASN A 20 7.28 1.62 40.43
CA ASN A 20 6.27 1.56 39.38
C ASN A 20 5.91 2.98 38.95
N ALA A 21 6.39 3.34 37.77
CA ALA A 21 5.95 4.51 37.03
C ALA A 21 4.63 4.19 36.32
N ALA A 22 3.62 5.02 36.51
CA ALA A 22 2.59 5.27 35.51
C ALA A 22 1.87 6.58 35.85
N GLY A 23 2.23 7.67 35.18
CA GLY A 23 1.44 8.90 35.17
C GLY A 23 0.13 8.68 34.43
N GLY A 24 -0.88 8.17 35.14
CA GLY A 24 -2.26 8.07 34.66
C GLY A 24 -3.15 9.09 35.37
N LYS A 25 -3.51 10.17 34.67
CA LYS A 25 -4.66 11.07 34.89
C LYS A 25 -4.61 12.12 33.77
N SER A 26 -5.57 12.31 32.88
CA SER A 26 -7.02 12.19 32.98
C SER A 26 -7.61 11.95 31.59
N GLY A 27 -8.69 11.17 31.51
CA GLY A 27 -9.53 11.08 30.32
C GLY A 27 -10.24 12.40 30.01
N VAL A 28 -10.49 12.64 28.73
CA VAL A 28 -11.12 13.83 28.10
C VAL A 28 -10.15 14.96 27.73
N SER A 29 -9.45 14.78 26.61
CA SER A 29 -8.95 15.85 25.73
C SER A 29 -8.74 15.24 24.32
N PRO A 30 -9.62 15.48 23.33
CA PRO A 30 -9.30 15.14 21.95
C PRO A 30 -8.17 16.07 21.50
N GLN A 31 -7.16 15.51 20.82
CA GLN A 31 -5.93 16.19 20.38
C GLN A 31 -4.91 16.48 21.49
N VAL A 32 -4.37 15.44 22.11
CA VAL A 32 -2.98 15.51 22.58
C VAL A 32 -2.09 15.58 21.34
N ILE A 33 -1.60 16.77 21.01
CA ILE A 33 -0.52 16.97 20.03
C ILE A 33 0.73 16.35 20.64
N SER A 34 1.02 15.10 20.28
CA SER A 34 2.31 14.48 20.59
C SER A 34 3.37 15.14 19.72
N LEU A 35 4.46 15.62 20.32
CA LEU A 35 5.64 15.97 19.56
C LEU A 35 6.13 14.70 18.82
N PRO A 36 6.56 14.81 17.54
CA PRO A 36 7.14 13.68 16.84
C PRO A 36 8.33 13.16 17.65
N ARG A 37 8.31 11.87 17.99
CA ARG A 37 9.48 11.19 18.57
C ARG A 37 10.63 11.31 17.57
N GLY A 38 11.83 11.62 18.08
CA GLY A 38 13.00 11.98 17.28
C GLY A 38 13.42 10.92 16.24
N PRO A 39 14.27 11.30 15.27
CA PRO A 39 14.67 10.45 14.15
C PRO A 39 15.63 9.36 14.63
N ALA A 40 15.13 8.15 14.87
CA ALA A 40 15.99 7.03 15.30
C ALA A 40 15.53 5.65 14.76
N SER A 41 14.73 5.62 13.68
CA SER A 41 14.60 4.44 12.84
C SER A 41 15.02 4.82 11.43
N ILE A 42 16.17 4.31 10.99
CA ILE A 42 16.45 4.18 9.56
C ILE A 42 15.63 2.97 9.13
N GLU A 43 14.36 3.20 8.78
CA GLU A 43 13.59 2.19 8.04
C GLU A 43 14.20 2.11 6.65
N GLY A 44 14.93 1.03 6.39
CA GLY A 44 15.63 0.82 5.13
C GLY A 44 14.69 0.39 4.01
N LEU A 45 15.04 0.72 2.77
CA LEU A 45 14.46 0.21 1.52
C LEU A 45 14.69 -1.31 1.28
N GLY A 46 15.13 -2.04 2.31
CA GLY A 46 15.74 -3.37 2.18
C GLY A 46 14.75 -4.53 2.05
N GLU A 47 13.47 -4.32 2.32
CA GLU A 47 12.45 -5.38 2.32
C GLU A 47 11.68 -5.56 1.01
N SER A 48 11.93 -4.70 0.02
CA SER A 48 11.06 -4.58 -1.15
C SER A 48 11.43 -5.45 -2.37
N PHE A 49 12.46 -6.30 -2.26
CA PHE A 49 12.88 -7.17 -3.35
C PHE A 49 12.15 -8.52 -3.29
N GLU A 50 11.49 -8.88 -4.38
CA GLU A 50 10.78 -10.15 -4.50
C GLU A 50 11.13 -10.84 -5.83
N PRO A 51 11.62 -12.10 -5.81
CA PRO A 51 11.78 -12.88 -7.03
C PRO A 51 10.41 -13.41 -7.49
N GLN A 52 10.04 -13.16 -8.75
CA GLN A 52 8.86 -13.79 -9.36
C GLN A 52 9.22 -15.21 -9.83
N LEU A 53 8.82 -16.22 -9.06
CA LEU A 53 9.23 -17.61 -9.29
C LEU A 53 8.66 -18.21 -10.59
N ASN A 54 7.51 -17.72 -11.04
CA ASN A 54 6.85 -18.20 -12.26
C ASN A 54 7.48 -17.66 -13.55
N THR A 55 8.01 -16.44 -13.53
CA THR A 55 8.60 -15.76 -14.69
C THR A 55 10.13 -15.70 -14.64
N GLY A 56 10.74 -15.92 -13.48
CA GLY A 56 12.17 -15.76 -13.24
C GLY A 56 12.64 -14.31 -13.18
N THR A 57 11.73 -13.33 -13.14
CA THR A 57 12.09 -11.91 -13.11
C THR A 57 12.33 -11.41 -11.70
N ALA A 58 13.22 -10.42 -11.57
CA ALA A 58 13.41 -9.67 -10.34
C ALA A 58 12.35 -8.56 -10.25
N ALA A 59 11.62 -8.48 -9.13
CA ALA A 59 10.70 -7.40 -8.84
C ALA A 59 11.17 -6.57 -7.64
N TYR A 60 10.90 -5.26 -7.67
CA TYR A 60 11.22 -4.34 -6.58
C TYR A 60 10.18 -3.23 -6.47
N SER A 61 9.72 -2.91 -5.26
CA SER A 61 8.59 -1.97 -5.07
C SER A 61 8.91 -0.86 -4.08
N ILE A 62 8.95 0.39 -4.53
CA ILE A 62 9.22 1.56 -3.68
C ILE A 62 7.93 2.34 -3.46
N PRO A 63 7.30 2.28 -2.26
CA PRO A 63 6.13 3.10 -1.96
C PRO A 63 6.51 4.59 -1.88
N LEU A 64 5.75 5.45 -2.55
CA LEU A 64 5.95 6.89 -2.52
C LEU A 64 5.16 7.49 -1.36
N ASN A 65 5.89 7.97 -0.34
CA ASN A 65 5.31 8.64 0.82
C ASN A 65 4.88 10.06 0.46
N LEU A 66 3.62 10.19 0.06
CA LEU A 66 3.00 11.47 -0.28
C LEU A 66 2.31 12.11 0.94
N PRO A 67 2.28 13.45 1.03
CA PRO A 67 1.58 14.14 2.11
C PRO A 67 0.08 13.88 2.00
N LYS A 68 -0.56 13.59 3.14
CA LYS A 68 -2.02 13.44 3.22
C LYS A 68 -2.68 14.81 3.08
N ILE A 69 -3.51 14.98 2.06
CA ILE A 69 -4.32 16.19 1.87
C ILE A 69 -5.77 15.83 2.22
N ARG A 70 -6.36 16.52 3.22
CA ARG A 70 -7.73 16.25 3.70
C ARG A 70 -7.98 14.80 4.15
N GLY A 71 -6.94 14.13 4.66
CA GLY A 71 -7.03 12.75 5.16
C GLY A 71 -6.82 11.67 4.09
N THR A 72 -6.65 12.05 2.83
CA THR A 72 -6.43 11.11 1.71
C THR A 72 -5.13 11.41 1.00
N SER A 73 -4.47 10.35 0.52
CA SER A 73 -3.32 10.43 -0.38
C SER A 73 -3.43 9.28 -1.37
N PRO A 74 -3.07 9.48 -2.66
CA PRO A 74 -2.97 8.35 -3.57
C PRO A 74 -1.86 7.40 -3.09
N GLY A 75 -2.12 6.10 -3.17
CA GLY A 75 -1.12 5.07 -2.92
C GLY A 75 -0.30 4.84 -4.18
N LEU A 76 0.75 5.65 -4.36
CA LEU A 76 1.67 5.49 -5.48
C LEU A 76 2.85 4.60 -5.10
N VAL A 77 3.21 3.69 -5.97
CA VAL A 77 4.33 2.75 -5.85
C VAL A 77 5.11 2.76 -7.15
N LEU A 78 6.41 2.98 -7.01
CA LEU A 78 7.35 2.84 -8.11
C LEU A 78 7.79 1.37 -8.18
N GLU A 79 7.35 0.69 -9.22
CA GLU A 79 7.55 -0.73 -9.43
C GLU A 79 8.66 -0.96 -10.44
N TYR A 80 9.60 -1.83 -10.10
CA TYR A 80 10.60 -2.37 -11.01
C TYR A 80 10.27 -3.82 -11.30
N ASN A 81 10.40 -4.22 -12.57
CA ASN A 81 10.46 -5.61 -12.98
C ASN A 81 11.47 -5.75 -14.11
N SER A 82 12.40 -6.71 -14.00
CA SER A 82 13.42 -6.93 -15.03
C SER A 82 12.87 -7.35 -16.40
N GLY A 83 11.62 -7.81 -16.46
CA GLY A 83 10.89 -8.13 -17.69
C GLY A 83 10.10 -6.95 -18.28
N TYR A 84 10.03 -5.81 -17.60
CA TYR A 84 9.41 -4.61 -18.18
C TYR A 84 10.34 -3.96 -19.22
N GLY A 85 9.72 -3.46 -20.29
CA GLY A 85 10.41 -2.68 -21.32
C GLY A 85 10.75 -1.26 -20.89
N ASN A 86 11.05 -0.41 -21.88
CA ASN A 86 11.25 1.01 -21.66
C ASN A 86 9.92 1.74 -21.46
N GLY A 87 9.89 2.73 -20.56
CA GLY A 87 8.71 3.53 -20.26
C GLY A 87 9.06 4.97 -19.89
N ALA A 88 8.05 5.74 -19.48
CA ALA A 88 8.18 7.18 -19.19
C ALA A 88 9.18 7.51 -18.07
N ILE A 89 9.48 6.55 -17.20
CA ILE A 89 10.35 6.72 -16.03
C ILE A 89 11.61 5.85 -16.09
N GLY A 90 11.91 5.29 -17.27
CA GLY A 90 13.10 4.48 -17.52
C GLY A 90 12.79 3.02 -17.84
N MET A 91 13.86 2.26 -18.10
CA MET A 91 13.79 0.84 -18.41
C MET A 91 13.53 0.01 -17.16
N GLY A 92 12.58 -0.92 -17.25
CA GLY A 92 12.26 -1.81 -16.14
C GLY A 92 11.35 -1.17 -15.07
N TRP A 93 11.10 0.15 -15.13
CA TRP A 93 10.35 0.89 -14.12
C TRP A 93 8.94 1.28 -14.61
N ARG A 94 7.96 1.18 -13.72
CA ARG A 94 6.57 1.62 -13.92
C ARG A 94 6.00 2.25 -12.64
N LEU A 95 4.97 3.05 -12.80
CA LEU A 95 4.18 3.61 -11.70
C LEU A 95 2.81 2.92 -11.71
N ASN A 96 2.30 2.54 -10.54
CA ASN A 96 1.04 1.80 -10.37
C ASN A 96 -0.24 2.65 -10.64
N ILE A 97 -0.29 3.35 -11.77
CA ILE A 97 -1.45 4.16 -12.15
C ILE A 97 -2.51 3.25 -12.82
N PRO A 98 -3.75 3.23 -12.33
CA PRO A 98 -4.84 2.51 -12.99
C PRO A 98 -5.13 3.09 -14.37
N PHE A 99 -5.32 2.21 -15.36
CA PHE A 99 -5.68 2.60 -16.72
C PHE A 99 -6.59 1.55 -17.36
N ILE A 100 -7.33 1.98 -18.38
CA ILE A 100 -7.98 1.08 -19.33
C ILE A 100 -7.44 1.38 -20.73
N GLN A 101 -7.13 0.34 -21.49
CA GLN A 101 -6.64 0.48 -22.87
C GLN A 101 -7.31 -0.53 -23.78
N ARG A 102 -7.24 -0.31 -25.10
CA ARG A 102 -7.68 -1.30 -26.09
C ARG A 102 -6.70 -2.47 -26.12
N GLN A 103 -7.22 -3.68 -26.29
CA GLN A 103 -6.43 -4.89 -26.36
C GLN A 103 -5.63 -4.94 -27.68
N THR A 104 -4.30 -5.12 -27.60
CA THR A 104 -3.42 -5.13 -28.79
C THR A 104 -2.64 -6.44 -29.00
N ASP A 105 -2.71 -7.37 -28.05
CA ASP A 105 -2.02 -8.68 -28.09
C ASP A 105 -2.64 -9.65 -29.11
N LYS A 106 -3.95 -9.54 -29.39
CA LYS A 106 -4.70 -10.36 -30.35
C LYS A 106 -4.86 -9.73 -31.74
N GLY A 107 -4.21 -8.61 -32.00
CA GLY A 107 -4.33 -7.86 -33.25
C GLY A 107 -4.41 -6.36 -33.02
N LEU A 108 -4.35 -5.59 -34.10
CA LEU A 108 -4.45 -4.14 -34.04
C LEU A 108 -5.92 -3.72 -33.83
N PRO A 109 -6.22 -2.83 -32.87
CA PRO A 109 -7.56 -2.29 -32.70
C PRO A 109 -8.03 -1.55 -33.95
N LEU A 110 -9.28 -1.77 -34.33
CA LEU A 110 -9.92 -1.08 -35.46
C LEU A 110 -10.62 0.21 -35.03
N TYR A 111 -10.56 0.55 -33.75
CA TYR A 111 -11.16 1.71 -33.12
C TYR A 111 -12.68 1.79 -33.29
N ASN A 112 -13.34 0.63 -33.39
CA ASN A 112 -14.78 0.50 -33.43
C ASN A 112 -15.31 -0.15 -32.13
N ASP A 113 -16.60 -0.47 -32.09
CA ASP A 113 -17.24 -1.10 -30.93
C ASP A 113 -16.99 -2.61 -30.80
N ALA A 114 -16.33 -3.23 -31.77
CA ALA A 114 -15.92 -4.64 -31.71
C ALA A 114 -14.58 -4.84 -30.99
N ASP A 115 -13.82 -3.77 -30.74
CA ASP A 115 -12.55 -3.88 -30.00
C ASP A 115 -12.80 -4.19 -28.52
N THR A 116 -11.94 -5.04 -27.96
CA THR A 116 -11.92 -5.35 -26.54
C THR A 116 -11.02 -4.41 -25.76
N PHE A 117 -11.29 -4.27 -24.46
CA PHE A 117 -10.49 -3.47 -23.53
C PHE A 117 -9.78 -4.36 -22.51
N ILE A 118 -8.67 -3.88 -21.99
CA ILE A 118 -7.96 -4.49 -20.86
C ILE A 118 -7.75 -3.46 -19.75
N GLU A 119 -7.83 -3.93 -18.52
CA GLU A 119 -7.54 -3.13 -17.33
C GLU A 119 -6.03 -3.11 -17.04
N SER A 120 -5.59 -2.24 -16.12
CA SER A 120 -4.19 -2.16 -15.66
C SER A 120 -3.64 -3.47 -15.10
N GLY A 121 -4.49 -4.36 -14.60
CA GLY A 121 -4.10 -5.71 -14.18
C GLY A 121 -3.81 -6.68 -15.33
N GLY A 122 -4.03 -6.27 -16.58
CA GLY A 122 -3.87 -7.12 -17.76
C GLY A 122 -5.07 -8.00 -18.09
N GLU A 123 -6.15 -7.93 -17.30
CA GLU A 123 -7.36 -8.70 -17.53
C GLU A 123 -8.25 -8.08 -18.61
N GLU A 124 -8.84 -8.95 -19.43
CA GLU A 124 -9.78 -8.61 -20.48
C GLU A 124 -11.12 -8.18 -19.89
N LEU A 125 -11.65 -7.04 -20.33
CA LEU A 125 -12.95 -6.52 -19.93
C LEU A 125 -14.04 -7.04 -20.87
N VAL A 126 -15.07 -7.65 -20.30
CA VAL A 126 -16.22 -8.22 -21.02
C VAL A 126 -17.47 -7.41 -20.71
N SER A 127 -18.24 -7.08 -21.76
CA SER A 127 -19.52 -6.36 -21.62
C SER A 127 -20.54 -7.24 -20.90
N VAL A 128 -21.15 -6.73 -19.84
CA VAL A 128 -22.18 -7.42 -19.06
C VAL A 128 -23.59 -7.07 -19.55
N ASP A 129 -23.76 -5.86 -20.06
CA ASP A 129 -25.05 -5.36 -20.55
C ASP A 129 -24.89 -4.53 -21.84
N SER A 130 -26.02 -4.05 -22.37
CA SER A 130 -26.07 -3.11 -23.50
C SER A 130 -25.90 -1.64 -23.10
N GLN A 131 -25.79 -1.35 -21.80
CA GLN A 131 -25.63 0.00 -21.25
C GLN A 131 -24.16 0.41 -21.11
N GLY A 132 -23.24 -0.46 -21.52
CA GLY A 132 -21.80 -0.20 -21.49
C GLY A 132 -21.16 -0.52 -20.15
N THR A 133 -21.72 -1.45 -19.39
CA THR A 133 -21.11 -1.99 -18.16
C THR A 133 -20.15 -3.13 -18.52
N TYR A 134 -18.95 -3.11 -17.94
CA TYR A 134 -17.90 -4.08 -18.15
C TYR A 134 -17.39 -4.66 -16.84
N ARG A 135 -16.95 -5.92 -16.88
CA ARG A 135 -16.25 -6.61 -15.77
C ARG A 135 -15.06 -7.38 -16.29
N CYS A 136 -14.10 -7.66 -15.41
CA CYS A 136 -12.96 -8.51 -15.74
C CYS A 136 -13.44 -9.93 -16.09
N LYS A 137 -12.89 -10.49 -17.16
CA LYS A 137 -13.19 -11.85 -17.62
C LYS A 137 -12.89 -12.89 -16.55
N ASN A 138 -11.76 -12.73 -15.86
CA ASN A 138 -11.43 -13.47 -14.65
C ASN A 138 -11.55 -12.51 -13.47
N GLU A 139 -12.56 -12.74 -12.62
CA GLU A 139 -12.90 -11.79 -11.56
C GLU A 139 -12.20 -12.12 -10.24
N SER A 140 -11.68 -11.07 -9.58
CA SER A 140 -11.03 -11.17 -8.27
C SER A 140 -11.51 -10.08 -7.29
N SER A 141 -11.62 -8.84 -7.78
CA SER A 141 -11.94 -7.64 -6.99
C SER A 141 -13.41 -7.18 -7.08
N PHE A 142 -14.21 -7.80 -7.96
CA PHE A 142 -15.61 -7.43 -8.22
C PHE A 142 -15.83 -5.96 -8.57
N ILE A 143 -14.88 -5.37 -9.33
CA ILE A 143 -14.96 -3.99 -9.79
C ILE A 143 -15.85 -3.91 -11.04
N GLU A 144 -16.74 -2.93 -11.06
CA GLU A 144 -17.55 -2.58 -12.23
C GLU A 144 -16.92 -1.38 -12.95
N TYR A 145 -16.78 -1.50 -14.28
CA TYR A 145 -16.33 -0.40 -15.15
C TYR A 145 -17.48 0.05 -16.05
N ARG A 146 -17.60 1.36 -16.30
CA ARG A 146 -18.67 1.89 -17.15
C ARG A 146 -18.13 2.75 -18.29
N LYS A 147 -18.51 2.39 -19.53
CA LYS A 147 -18.24 3.19 -20.73
C LYS A 147 -19.24 4.35 -20.80
N LEU A 148 -18.76 5.56 -20.55
CA LEU A 148 -19.58 6.76 -20.70
C LEU A 148 -19.71 7.11 -22.19
N ALA A 149 -20.83 7.70 -22.58
CA ALA A 149 -21.20 8.00 -23.98
C ALA A 149 -20.19 8.87 -24.76
N HIS A 150 -19.20 9.48 -24.08
CA HIS A 150 -18.08 10.23 -24.67
C HIS A 150 -16.79 9.40 -24.85
N GLY A 151 -16.85 8.07 -24.71
CA GLY A 151 -15.68 7.19 -24.86
C GLY A 151 -14.69 7.19 -23.69
N ARG A 152 -15.04 7.85 -22.57
CA ARG A 152 -14.31 7.69 -21.30
C ARG A 152 -14.89 6.54 -20.50
N LEU A 153 -14.05 5.59 -20.12
CA LEU A 153 -14.39 4.57 -19.12
C LEU A 153 -14.17 5.18 -17.73
N GLY A 154 -15.14 5.01 -16.83
CA GLY A 154 -15.09 5.47 -15.43
C GLY A 154 -15.54 4.38 -14.48
#